data_AF-A0A7W0J7Q1-F1
#
_entry.id   AF-A0A7W0J7Q1-F1
#
_cell.length_a   1.000
_cell.length_b   1.000
_cell.length_c   1.000
_cell.angle_alpha   90.00
_cell.angle_beta   90.00
_cell.angle_gamma   90.00
#
_symmetry.space_group_name_H-M   'P 1'
#
loop_
_entity.id
_entity.type
_entity.pdbx_description
1 polymer ?
#
loop_
_entity_poly.entity_id
_entity_poly.type
_entity_poly.pdbx_seq_one_letter_code
_entity_poly.pdbx_strand_id
1 'polypeptide(L)'
;MCCPFCYTCLMIEIAPQIHLEDEELHFDFIRSAGPGGQNVNKVATACQLRFDVCQSHSLPDPVKERLIKLAGSRMTDDGVLVLEARRYRTQEQNRADALLRLTTLIQKATVEPKT
;
A
#
# COMPACT_ATOMS: atom_id res chain seq x y z
N MET A 1 -17.64 29.46 10.09
CA MET A 1 -17.00 28.82 11.26
C MET A 1 -16.02 27.79 10.71
N CYS A 2 -14.78 28.21 10.46
CA CYS A 2 -13.72 27.33 9.98
C CYS A 2 -12.99 26.78 11.21
N CYS A 3 -13.00 25.46 11.38
CA CYS A 3 -12.33 24.80 12.48
C CYS A 3 -10.79 24.98 12.34
N PRO A 4 -10.06 25.46 13.36
CA PRO A 4 -8.60 25.62 13.32
C PRO A 4 -7.85 24.36 13.80
N PHE A 5 -8.56 23.22 13.94
CA PHE A 5 -7.99 21.92 14.29
C PHE A 5 -8.05 20.99 13.09
N CYS A 6 -6.99 20.93 12.29
CA CYS A 6 -6.65 19.71 11.56
C CYS A 6 -5.14 19.72 11.27
N TYR A 7 -4.36 19.56 12.34
CA TYR A 7 -2.98 19.13 12.19
C TYR A 7 -3.00 17.69 11.62
N THR A 8 -2.06 17.39 10.71
CA THR A 8 -1.69 16.05 10.20
C THR A 8 -2.49 15.43 9.04
N CYS A 9 -2.86 16.19 8.01
CA CYS A 9 -3.07 15.57 6.69
C CYS A 9 -1.67 15.28 6.08
N LEU A 10 -1.09 14.14 6.48
CA LEU A 10 0.15 13.62 5.89
C LEU A 10 -0.21 13.05 4.53
N MET A 11 -0.34 13.94 3.54
CA MET A 11 -0.60 13.56 2.16
C MET A 11 0.64 12.88 1.59
N ILE A 12 0.50 11.61 1.22
CA ILE A 12 1.53 10.86 0.52
C ILE A 12 1.27 11.06 -0.97
N GLU A 13 2.16 11.80 -1.64
CA GLU A 13 2.12 11.92 -3.09
C GLU A 13 2.54 10.58 -3.73
N ILE A 14 1.62 9.97 -4.47
CA ILE A 14 1.85 8.72 -5.18
C ILE A 14 2.07 8.97 -6.67
N ALA A 15 1.26 9.85 -7.25
CA ALA A 15 1.36 10.27 -8.64
C ALA A 15 1.05 11.77 -8.75
N PRO A 16 1.36 12.43 -9.87
CA PRO A 16 1.19 13.89 -10.03
C PRO A 16 -0.24 14.40 -9.81
N GLN A 17 -1.23 13.50 -9.80
CA GLN A 17 -2.65 13.78 -9.60
C GLN A 17 -3.30 12.85 -8.57
N ILE A 18 -2.50 12.06 -7.83
CA ILE A 18 -3.00 11.08 -6.85
C ILE A 18 -2.24 11.28 -5.55
N HIS A 19 -2.96 11.76 -4.54
CA HIS A 19 -2.49 11.92 -3.18
C HIS A 19 -3.28 10.97 -2.31
N LEU A 20 -2.59 10.07 -1.60
CA LEU A 20 -3.23 9.19 -0.63
C LEU A 20 -3.06 9.77 0.77
N GLU A 21 -4.08 9.65 1.59
CA GLU A 21 -3.98 9.99 3.00
C GLU A 21 -3.36 8.80 3.75
N ASP A 22 -2.50 9.03 4.74
CA ASP A 22 -1.92 7.94 5.56
C ASP A 22 -3.01 7.12 6.24
N GLU A 23 -4.17 7.72 6.55
CA GLU A 23 -5.35 7.06 7.10
C GLU A 23 -5.98 6.03 6.15
N GLU A 24 -5.80 6.17 4.83
CA GLU A 24 -6.25 5.17 3.84
C GLU A 24 -5.28 3.98 3.75
N LEU A 25 -4.06 4.11 4.30
CA LEU A 25 -3.00 3.11 4.19
C LEU A 25 -2.80 2.38 5.51
N HIS A 26 -3.28 1.15 5.56
CA HIS A 26 -3.07 0.30 6.73
C HIS A 26 -1.77 -0.49 6.62
N PHE A 27 -0.89 -0.34 7.61
CA PHE A 27 0.37 -1.06 7.71
C PHE A 27 0.35 -2.03 8.89
N ASP A 28 0.33 -3.33 8.59
CA ASP A 28 0.39 -4.41 9.56
C ASP A 28 1.80 -5.01 9.63
N PHE A 29 2.45 -4.95 10.79
CA PHE A 29 3.76 -5.58 10.98
C PHE A 29 3.60 -7.02 11.43
N ILE A 30 3.92 -7.96 10.54
CA ILE A 30 3.77 -9.39 10.79
C ILE A 30 5.11 -10.08 11.07
N ARG A 31 5.04 -11.20 11.77
CA ARG A 31 6.21 -12.08 11.97
C ARG A 31 6.47 -12.83 10.68
N SER A 32 7.72 -12.81 10.19
CA SER A 32 8.10 -13.56 8.99
C SER A 32 8.07 -15.07 9.26
N ALA A 33 6.92 -15.71 9.02
CA ALA A 33 6.79 -17.16 9.07
C ALA A 33 7.70 -17.78 7.99
N GLY A 34 8.77 -18.45 8.43
CA GLY A 34 9.58 -19.30 7.58
C GLY A 34 9.45 -20.73 8.08
N PRO A 35 9.32 -21.74 7.18
CA PRO A 35 9.27 -23.13 7.58
C PRO A 35 10.65 -23.52 8.11
N GLY A 36 10.77 -23.75 9.42
CA GLY A 36 12.04 -24.09 10.03
C GLY A 36 11.99 -24.00 11.53
N GLY A 37 11.73 -25.14 12.17
CA GLY A 37 11.94 -25.32 13.60
C GLY A 37 13.42 -25.10 13.94
N GLN A 38 13.69 -24.02 14.67
CA GLN A 38 14.70 -23.86 15.71
C GLN A 38 14.59 -22.40 16.18
N ASN A 39 14.59 -22.19 17.49
CA ASN A 39 14.41 -20.90 18.15
C ASN A 39 15.32 -19.80 17.57
N VAL A 40 14.79 -19.01 16.65
CA VAL A 40 15.36 -17.73 16.25
C VAL A 40 14.32 -16.70 16.63
N ASN A 41 14.67 -15.80 17.54
CA ASN A 41 13.90 -14.60 17.86
C ASN A 41 13.72 -13.77 16.58
N LYS A 42 12.78 -14.17 15.72
CA LYS A 42 12.48 -13.52 14.47
C LYS A 42 11.65 -12.29 14.80
N VAL A 43 12.34 -11.16 14.91
CA VAL A 43 11.73 -9.84 14.99
C VAL A 43 10.66 -9.72 13.90
N ALA A 44 9.51 -9.15 14.25
CA ALA A 44 8.41 -8.89 13.33
C ALA A 44 8.80 -7.77 12.36
N THR A 45 9.68 -8.06 11.41
CA THR A 45 10.23 -7.06 10.49
C THR A 45 9.38 -6.93 9.22
N ALA A 46 8.58 -7.95 8.88
CA ALA A 46 7.75 -7.90 7.68
C ALA A 46 6.63 -6.88 7.86
N CYS A 47 6.37 -6.11 6.81
CA CYS A 47 5.33 -5.10 6.73
C CYS A 47 4.32 -5.53 5.66
N GLN A 48 3.06 -5.61 6.01
CA GLN A 48 1.94 -5.84 5.12
C GLN A 48 1.19 -4.52 4.97
N LEU A 49 1.17 -3.98 3.76
CA LEU A 49 0.39 -2.82 3.40
C LEU A 49 -0.95 -3.28 2.85
N ARG A 50 -2.04 -2.71 3.37
CA ARG A 50 -3.41 -2.94 2.93
C ARG A 50 -4.00 -1.59 2.52
N PHE A 51 -4.57 -1.55 1.32
CA PHE A 51 -5.12 -0.34 0.74
C PHE A 51 -6.44 -0.64 0.03
N ASP A 52 -7.52 -0.03 0.50
CA ASP A 52 -8.87 -0.20 -0.03
C ASP A 52 -9.07 0.58 -1.33
N VAL A 53 -8.79 -0.05 -2.47
CA VAL A 53 -8.86 0.62 -3.79
C VAL A 53 -10.30 0.99 -4.15
N CYS A 54 -11.26 0.12 -3.85
CA CYS A 54 -12.68 0.38 -4.15
C CYS A 54 -13.22 1.57 -3.37
N GLN A 55 -12.95 1.62 -2.06
CA GLN A 55 -13.45 2.66 -1.15
C GLN A 55 -12.62 3.94 -1.16
N SER A 56 -11.40 3.93 -1.72
CA SER A 56 -10.54 5.13 -1.76
C SER A 56 -11.16 6.24 -2.62
N HIS A 57 -11.30 7.43 -2.05
CA HIS A 57 -11.77 8.63 -2.78
C HIS A 57 -10.65 9.31 -3.57
N SER A 58 -9.40 9.00 -3.21
CA SER A 58 -8.18 9.56 -3.78
C SER A 58 -7.87 9.02 -5.18
N LEU A 59 -8.51 7.91 -5.58
CA LEU A 59 -8.33 7.30 -6.90
C LEU A 59 -9.56 7.53 -7.80
N PRO A 60 -9.38 7.96 -9.06
CA PRO A 60 -10.47 8.01 -10.02
C PRO A 60 -10.87 6.59 -10.49
N ASP A 61 -12.15 6.36 -10.76
CA ASP A 61 -12.70 5.08 -11.22
C ASP A 61 -11.90 4.35 -12.32
N PRO A 62 -11.47 5.01 -13.43
CA PRO A 62 -10.69 4.33 -14.45
C PRO A 62 -9.32 3.83 -13.97
N VAL A 63 -8.72 4.50 -12.97
CA VAL A 63 -7.46 4.05 -12.36
C VAL A 63 -7.74 2.90 -11.40
N LYS A 64 -8.84 2.93 -10.63
CA LYS A 64 -9.26 1.81 -9.77
C LYS A 64 -9.42 0.53 -10.58
N GLU A 65 -10.17 0.57 -11.66
CA GLU A 65 -10.41 -0.61 -12.52
C GLU A 65 -9.11 -1.18 -13.10
N ARG A 66 -8.19 -0.30 -13.55
CA ARG A 66 -6.87 -0.70 -14.05
C ARG A 66 -6.00 -1.29 -12.95
N LEU A 67 -6.01 -0.68 -11.77
CA LEU A 67 -5.26 -1.15 -10.62
C LEU A 67 -5.73 -2.52 -10.17
N ILE A 68 -7.04 -2.77 -10.13
CA ILE A 68 -7.64 -4.08 -9.85
C ILE A 68 -7.13 -5.13 -10.84
N LYS A 69 -7.17 -4.82 -12.15
CA LYS A 69 -6.65 -5.71 -13.20
C LYS A 69 -5.15 -5.97 -13.08
N LEU A 70 -4.35 -4.95 -12.76
CA LEU A 70 -2.90 -5.05 -12.59
C LEU A 70 -2.50 -5.80 -11.32
N ALA A 71 -3.26 -5.62 -10.24
CA ALA A 71 -3.05 -6.28 -8.97
C ALA A 71 -3.33 -7.78 -9.08
N GLY A 72 -4.34 -8.18 -9.86
CA GLY A 72 -4.70 -9.58 -10.09
C GLY A 72 -4.83 -10.34 -8.77
N SER A 73 -4.00 -11.37 -8.57
CA SER A 73 -3.99 -12.20 -7.37
C SER A 73 -3.59 -11.49 -6.06
N ARG A 74 -3.16 -10.22 -6.12
CA ARG A 74 -2.84 -9.41 -4.93
C ARG A 74 -4.03 -8.61 -4.42
N MET A 75 -5.12 -8.59 -5.19
CA MET A 75 -6.38 -7.96 -4.81
C MET A 75 -7.26 -8.98 -4.08
N THR A 76 -7.89 -8.54 -3.01
CA THR A 76 -8.92 -9.32 -2.30
C THR A 76 -10.27 -9.18 -3.00
N ASP A 77 -11.23 -10.04 -2.65
CA ASP A 77 -12.60 -10.00 -3.21
C ASP A 77 -13.31 -8.66 -2.91
N ASP A 78 -13.05 -8.09 -1.73
CA ASP A 78 -13.54 -6.78 -1.29
C ASP A 78 -12.88 -5.59 -2.03
N GLY A 79 -11.91 -5.84 -2.93
CA GLY A 79 -11.19 -4.78 -3.64
C GLY A 79 -10.10 -4.11 -2.82
N VAL A 80 -9.57 -4.79 -1.79
CA VAL A 80 -8.42 -4.35 -1.00
C VAL A 80 -7.13 -4.90 -1.59
N LEU A 81 -6.19 -4.02 -1.92
CA LEU A 81 -4.86 -4.37 -2.37
C LEU A 81 -3.98 -4.71 -1.18
N VAL A 82 -3.44 -5.92 -1.16
CA VAL A 82 -2.55 -6.37 -0.09
C VAL A 82 -1.14 -6.59 -0.63
N LEU A 83 -0.16 -5.87 -0.07
CA LEU A 83 1.24 -5.95 -0.45
C LEU A 83 2.10 -6.34 0.76
N GLU A 84 2.78 -7.49 0.68
CA GLU A 84 3.74 -7.92 1.71
C GLU A 84 5.17 -7.56 1.31
N ALA A 85 5.85 -6.83 2.20
CA ALA A 85 7.26 -6.50 2.14
C ALA A 85 8.02 -7.14 3.32
N ARG A 86 8.90 -8.09 2.99
CA ARG A 86 9.75 -8.81 3.96
C ARG A 86 11.19 -8.94 3.49
N ARG A 87 11.60 -8.06 2.57
CA ARG A 87 12.90 -8.12 1.90
C ARG A 87 14.03 -7.70 2.85
N TYR A 88 13.74 -6.80 3.78
CA TYR A 88 14.72 -6.16 4.64
C TYR A 88 14.64 -6.66 6.09
N ARG A 89 15.69 -6.38 6.87
CA ARG A 89 15.79 -6.76 8.29
C ARG A 89 15.20 -5.71 9.25
N THR A 90 14.75 -4.57 8.75
CA THR A 90 14.12 -3.51 9.58
C THR A 90 12.71 -3.23 9.10
N GLN A 91 11.84 -2.83 10.03
CA GLN A 91 10.44 -2.50 9.74
C GLN A 91 10.32 -1.30 8.81
N GLU A 92 11.12 -0.26 9.04
CA GLU A 92 11.12 0.98 8.24
C GLU A 92 11.47 0.70 6.77
N GLN A 93 12.49 -0.12 6.52
CA GLN A 93 12.87 -0.48 5.15
C GLN A 93 11.79 -1.31 4.47
N ASN A 94 11.13 -2.21 5.20
CA ASN A 94 10.02 -2.98 4.65
C ASN A 94 8.77 -2.10 4.40
N ARG A 95 8.48 -1.12 5.27
CA ARG A 95 7.42 -0.13 5.03
C ARG A 95 7.68 0.68 3.76
N ALA A 96 8.92 1.18 3.60
CA ALA A 96 9.31 1.91 2.41
C ALA A 96 9.24 1.06 1.13
N ASP A 97 9.61 -0.22 1.20
CA ASP A 97 9.48 -1.17 0.08
C ASP A 97 8.01 -1.43 -0.28
N ALA A 98 7.12 -1.58 0.71
CA ALA A 98 5.69 -1.75 0.48
C ALA A 98 5.09 -0.51 -0.20
N LEU A 99 5.42 0.69 0.28
CA LEU A 99 5.02 1.97 -0.32
C LEU A 99 5.53 2.08 -1.76
N LEU A 100 6.81 1.81 -2.00
CA LEU A 100 7.38 1.89 -3.34
C LEU A 100 6.66 0.97 -4.34
N ARG A 101 6.29 -0.24 -3.90
CA ARG A 101 5.51 -1.19 -4.72
C ARG A 101 4.11 -0.69 -5.00
N LEU A 102 3.43 -0.13 -4.00
CA LEU A 102 2.12 0.50 -4.14
C LEU A 102 2.20 1.63 -5.18
N THR A 103 3.16 2.55 -5.00
CA THR A 103 3.38 3.68 -5.90
C THR A 103 3.64 3.22 -7.32
N THR A 104 4.51 2.23 -7.51
CA THR A 104 4.81 1.68 -8.84
C THR A 104 3.55 1.07 -9.49
N LEU A 105 2.70 0.38 -8.72
CA LEU A 105 1.46 -0.20 -9.24
C LEU A 105 0.45 0.88 -9.64
N ILE A 106 0.26 1.89 -8.78
CA ILE A 106 -0.64 3.02 -9.07
C ILE A 106 -0.15 3.79 -10.28
N GLN A 107 1.15 4.10 -10.36
CA GLN A 107 1.72 4.76 -11.54
C GLN A 107 1.50 3.96 -12.83
N LYS A 108 1.64 2.63 -12.79
CA LYS A 108 1.31 1.76 -13.94
C LYS A 108 -0.17 1.79 -14.30
N ALA A 109 -1.06 1.97 -13.33
CA ALA A 109 -2.50 2.13 -13.56
C ALA A 109 -2.86 3.52 -14.10
N THR A 110 -2.08 4.55 -13.75
CA THR A 110 -2.24 5.94 -14.22
C THR A 110 -1.67 6.14 -15.62
N VAL A 111 -0.55 5.49 -15.96
CA VAL A 111 0.00 5.52 -17.32
C VAL A 111 -0.99 4.79 -18.24
N GLU A 112 -1.79 5.57 -18.97
CA GLU A 112 -2.63 5.03 -20.02
C GLU A 112 -1.76 4.20 -20.98
N PRO A 113 -2.21 3.00 -21.38
CA PRO A 113 -1.49 2.24 -22.38
C PRO A 113 -1.41 3.13 -23.63
N LYS A 114 -0.19 3.58 -23.96
CA LYS A 114 0.05 4.30 -25.21
C LYS A 114 -0.47 3.41 -26.33
N THR A 115 -1.58 3.83 -26.93
CA THR A 115 -2.07 3.28 -28.20
C THR A 115 -1.15 3.77 -29.31
#